data_AF-A0A8C4LIS4-F1
#
_entry.id   AF-A0A8C4LIS4-F1
#
_cell.length_a   1.000
_cell.length_b   1.000
_cell.length_c   1.000
_cell.angle_alpha   90.00
_cell.angle_beta   90.00
_cell.angle_gamma   90.00
#
_symmetry.space_group_name_H-M   'P 1'
#
loop_
_entity.id
_entity.type
_entity.pdbx_description
1 polymer ?
#
loop_
_entity_poly.entity_id
_entity_poly.type
_entity_poly.pdbx_seq_one_letter_code
_entity_poly.pdbx_strand_id
1 'polypeptide(L)'
;MRRSSTDESTYRRSPSPEGKEPGFARGGPFRRYSSLYGGADSGGGGPFFGLHSNPGPKAAQARYTSPKGNKYVVFYLDLSFIFLLELKRCSMARGCLQGVKYLMFAFNLLFWLGGCGILGVGIWLAATQGNFATLSASFPSLSAANLLIVTGTFVMAIGFMGCIGAIKENKCLLLTFFVMLLLVFLLEATIAILFFAYTDKIDRYAQQDLKKGLHLYDTPGNVGLTNAWSIIQTDFRCCGVSNYTDWFEVYNATRVPDSCCLEFSESCGLHAPGTWWKAPCYETVKIWLQENLLAVGVFGLCTALVQILGLTFAMTMYCQVVKADTYCA
;
A
#
# COMPACT_ATOMS: atom_id res chain seq x y z
N MET A 1 -10.49 54.82 -9.43
CA MET A 1 -9.67 56.06 -9.40
C MET A 1 -8.20 55.70 -9.68
N ARG A 2 -7.26 56.65 -9.52
CA ARG A 2 -5.78 56.51 -9.73
C ARG A 2 -5.22 55.23 -9.08
N ARG A 3 -4.22 54.50 -9.62
CA ARG A 3 -2.98 54.83 -10.39
C ARG A 3 -1.80 55.33 -9.53
N SER A 4 -0.94 54.40 -9.14
CA SER A 4 0.53 54.45 -8.98
C SER A 4 1.04 53.00 -9.12
N SER A 5 2.16 52.65 -9.76
CA SER A 5 3.57 53.13 -9.63
C SER A 5 4.19 52.67 -8.30
N THR A 6 5.40 52.10 -8.22
CA THR A 6 6.41 51.68 -9.24
C THR A 6 7.23 50.52 -8.61
N ASP A 7 8.03 49.73 -9.34
CA ASP A 7 9.41 50.05 -9.73
C ASP A 7 9.94 49.20 -10.90
N GLU A 8 10.92 49.77 -11.60
CA GLU A 8 11.63 49.19 -12.76
C GLU A 8 13.14 49.36 -12.54
N SER A 9 13.94 48.28 -12.64
CA SER A 9 15.40 48.34 -12.49
C SER A 9 16.17 47.31 -13.34
N THR A 10 16.00 47.43 -14.64
CA THR A 10 17.13 47.70 -15.56
C THR A 10 18.45 46.91 -15.38
N TYR A 11 18.56 45.83 -16.16
CA TYR A 11 19.65 45.60 -17.13
C TYR A 11 21.07 45.19 -16.66
N ARG A 12 21.48 43.95 -16.99
CA ARG A 12 22.79 43.65 -17.62
C ARG A 12 22.72 42.39 -18.49
N ARG A 13 23.57 42.32 -19.53
CA ARG A 13 23.75 41.19 -20.44
C ARG A 13 25.18 41.19 -21.02
N SER A 14 25.80 40.02 -21.17
CA SER A 14 27.09 39.79 -21.89
C SER A 14 28.35 40.42 -21.23
N PRO A 15 29.60 40.10 -21.65
CA PRO A 15 30.06 39.22 -22.74
C PRO A 15 31.19 38.21 -22.37
N SER A 16 31.84 37.63 -23.39
CA SER A 16 33.11 36.86 -23.40
C SER A 16 33.80 37.10 -24.78
N PRO A 17 35.12 36.86 -25.03
CA PRO A 17 35.86 35.60 -24.86
C PRO A 17 36.84 35.67 -23.63
N GLU A 18 38.07 35.14 -23.51
CA GLU A 18 39.13 34.49 -24.35
C GLU A 18 39.94 33.47 -23.50
N GLY A 19 40.81 32.61 -24.05
CA GLY A 19 41.20 32.34 -25.46
C GLY A 19 42.39 31.35 -25.56
N LYS A 20 42.85 31.07 -26.79
CA LYS A 20 43.99 30.21 -27.21
C LYS A 20 43.83 28.67 -27.20
N GLU A 21 43.72 28.09 -28.40
CA GLU A 21 44.28 26.76 -28.72
C GLU A 21 45.83 26.80 -28.72
N PRO A 22 46.53 25.65 -28.69
CA PRO A 22 46.89 25.04 -29.99
C PRO A 22 46.92 23.50 -30.04
N GLY A 23 46.45 22.94 -31.15
CA GLY A 23 47.24 22.01 -31.98
C GLY A 23 47.58 20.58 -31.49
N PHE A 24 46.90 19.62 -32.14
CA PHE A 24 47.49 18.38 -32.72
C PHE A 24 47.63 17.11 -31.84
N ALA A 25 47.99 16.01 -32.54
CA ALA A 25 48.28 14.64 -32.08
C ALA A 25 47.11 13.71 -31.68
N ARG A 26 46.77 12.77 -32.58
CA ARG A 26 46.05 11.52 -32.27
C ARG A 26 46.98 10.50 -31.60
N GLY A 27 46.42 9.69 -30.69
CA GLY A 27 46.87 8.31 -30.46
C GLY A 27 47.49 8.03 -29.09
N GLY A 28 47.03 6.96 -28.43
CA GLY A 28 47.72 6.32 -27.31
C GLY A 28 48.78 5.31 -27.80
N PRO A 29 49.26 4.35 -26.97
CA PRO A 29 48.57 3.79 -25.79
C PRO A 29 49.48 3.54 -24.55
N PHE A 30 48.95 2.72 -23.61
CA PHE A 30 49.63 1.66 -22.81
C PHE A 30 49.79 1.80 -21.27
N ARG A 31 49.44 0.67 -20.59
CA ARG A 31 49.86 0.14 -19.26
C ARG A 31 49.30 0.64 -17.90
N ARG A 32 48.51 -0.27 -17.31
CA ARG A 32 48.64 -0.96 -15.98
C ARG A 32 48.89 -0.16 -14.68
N TYR A 33 47.98 -0.39 -13.73
CA TYR A 33 48.23 -0.98 -12.39
C TYR A 33 47.14 -2.10 -12.22
N SER A 34 47.34 -3.32 -11.69
CA SER A 34 47.81 -3.78 -10.35
C SER A 34 46.86 -3.39 -9.21
N SER A 35 46.51 -4.23 -8.21
CA SER A 35 46.64 -5.69 -7.94
C SER A 35 45.94 -6.01 -6.60
N LEU A 36 45.45 -7.24 -6.32
CA LEU A 36 45.59 -7.98 -5.03
C LEU A 36 44.76 -9.30 -4.94
N TYR A 37 45.26 -10.26 -4.14
CA TYR A 37 44.69 -11.56 -3.71
C TYR A 37 44.28 -12.61 -4.79
N GLY A 38 44.46 -13.93 -4.59
CA GLY A 38 45.19 -14.67 -3.54
C GLY A 38 44.93 -16.20 -3.60
N GLY A 39 45.93 -17.02 -3.25
CA GLY A 39 45.90 -18.51 -3.29
C GLY A 39 46.40 -19.09 -4.64
N ALA A 40 47.43 -19.93 -4.78
CA ALA A 40 47.96 -21.10 -4.04
C ALA A 40 47.41 -22.45 -4.52
N ASP A 41 48.22 -23.25 -5.23
CA ASP A 41 48.83 -24.48 -4.67
C ASP A 41 50.06 -24.95 -5.50
N SER A 42 50.58 -26.16 -5.27
CA SER A 42 52.03 -26.44 -5.30
C SER A 42 52.47 -27.72 -6.06
N GLY A 43 53.67 -27.67 -6.67
CA GLY A 43 54.48 -28.84 -7.07
C GLY A 43 54.16 -29.49 -8.43
N GLY A 44 55.10 -30.19 -9.10
CA GLY A 44 56.55 -30.25 -8.86
C GLY A 44 57.26 -31.42 -9.56
N GLY A 45 58.51 -31.22 -9.97
CA GLY A 45 59.53 -32.28 -10.11
C GLY A 45 59.72 -33.02 -11.46
N GLY A 46 60.96 -33.02 -11.96
CA GLY A 46 61.56 -34.23 -12.55
C GLY A 46 61.84 -34.26 -14.07
N PRO A 47 63.01 -34.73 -14.53
CA PRO A 47 63.36 -34.74 -15.97
C PRO A 47 63.85 -36.11 -16.52
N PHE A 48 64.30 -36.07 -17.79
CA PHE A 48 65.52 -36.71 -18.35
C PHE A 48 65.35 -37.73 -19.51
N PHE A 49 66.09 -37.44 -20.59
CA PHE A 49 66.64 -38.26 -21.69
C PHE A 49 65.85 -39.43 -22.31
N GLY A 50 65.65 -39.29 -23.63
CA GLY A 50 65.16 -40.32 -24.54
C GLY A 50 66.19 -41.30 -25.11
N LEU A 51 65.75 -42.00 -26.15
CA LEU A 51 66.57 -42.80 -27.07
C LEU A 51 65.94 -42.78 -28.49
N HIS A 52 66.69 -43.19 -29.51
CA HIS A 52 66.27 -43.09 -30.92
C HIS A 52 66.22 -44.47 -31.60
N SER A 53 65.11 -44.80 -32.26
CA SER A 53 64.93 -46.04 -33.04
C SER A 53 63.83 -45.88 -34.10
N ASN A 54 64.00 -46.52 -35.25
CA ASN A 54 63.18 -46.37 -36.46
C ASN A 54 63.32 -47.67 -37.30
N PRO A 55 62.43 -48.01 -38.25
CA PRO A 55 61.06 -47.52 -38.50
C PRO A 55 59.99 -48.66 -38.57
N GLY A 56 58.70 -48.32 -38.53
CA GLY A 56 57.60 -49.26 -38.78
C GLY A 56 56.24 -48.55 -38.94
N PRO A 57 55.37 -48.89 -39.90
CA PRO A 57 54.29 -47.98 -40.32
C PRO A 57 52.92 -48.24 -39.68
N LYS A 58 52.25 -47.16 -39.23
CA LYS A 58 50.84 -46.80 -39.52
C LYS A 58 50.31 -45.66 -38.62
N ALA A 59 49.98 -44.52 -39.23
CA ALA A 59 48.80 -43.70 -38.92
C ALA A 59 48.75 -42.51 -39.89
N ALA A 60 47.60 -42.23 -40.50
CA ALA A 60 47.38 -41.01 -41.26
C ALA A 60 46.64 -39.99 -40.38
N GLN A 61 47.11 -38.73 -40.34
CA GLN A 61 46.35 -37.65 -39.73
C GLN A 61 46.43 -36.38 -40.58
N ALA A 62 45.31 -36.04 -41.21
CA ALA A 62 45.22 -34.91 -42.12
C ALA A 62 45.30 -33.57 -41.36
N ARG A 63 46.11 -32.64 -41.86
CA ARG A 63 46.34 -31.32 -41.26
C ARG A 63 45.20 -30.35 -41.64
N TYR A 64 44.12 -30.34 -40.87
CA TYR A 64 42.95 -29.52 -41.16
C TYR A 64 43.18 -28.01 -40.89
N THR A 65 43.48 -27.24 -41.92
CA THR A 65 43.66 -25.78 -41.83
C THR A 65 42.30 -25.06 -41.77
N SER A 66 41.86 -24.69 -40.57
CA SER A 66 40.60 -23.96 -40.37
C SER A 66 40.64 -22.55 -41.00
N PRO A 67 39.67 -22.18 -41.87
CA PRO A 67 39.57 -20.82 -42.40
C PRO A 67 39.10 -19.85 -41.31
N LYS A 68 39.80 -18.71 -41.16
CA LYS A 68 39.56 -17.76 -40.06
C LYS A 68 38.35 -16.82 -40.27
N GLY A 69 37.66 -16.89 -41.40
CA GLY A 69 36.55 -15.97 -41.74
C GLY A 69 35.29 -16.15 -40.88
N ASN A 70 34.75 -17.37 -40.81
CA ASN A 70 33.40 -17.59 -40.24
C ASN A 70 33.27 -17.22 -38.76
N LYS A 71 34.36 -17.28 -37.97
CA LYS A 71 34.29 -16.99 -36.53
C LYS A 71 33.88 -15.55 -36.23
N TYR A 72 34.28 -14.58 -37.06
CA TYR A 72 33.90 -13.18 -36.88
C TYR A 72 32.45 -12.94 -37.31
N VAL A 73 32.00 -13.53 -38.43
CA VAL A 73 30.62 -13.38 -38.92
C VAL A 73 29.61 -13.96 -37.92
N VAL A 74 29.90 -15.13 -37.34
CA VAL A 74 29.06 -15.73 -36.29
C VAL A 74 29.05 -14.83 -35.03
N PHE A 75 30.21 -14.36 -34.57
CA PHE A 75 30.26 -13.44 -33.41
C PHE A 75 29.49 -12.13 -33.64
N TYR A 76 29.52 -11.56 -34.84
CA TYR A 76 28.74 -10.36 -35.17
C TYR A 76 27.24 -10.67 -35.23
N LEU A 77 26.83 -11.84 -35.71
CA LEU A 77 25.43 -12.26 -35.70
C LEU A 77 24.93 -12.50 -34.26
N ASP A 78 25.66 -13.24 -33.43
CA ASP A 78 25.34 -13.46 -32.01
C ASP A 78 25.29 -12.14 -31.23
N LEU A 79 26.30 -11.28 -31.36
CA LEU A 79 26.33 -10.00 -30.66
C LEU A 79 25.21 -9.06 -31.13
N SER A 80 24.86 -9.09 -32.43
CA SER A 80 23.70 -8.35 -32.94
C SER A 80 22.38 -8.94 -32.46
N PHE A 81 22.26 -10.27 -32.34
CA PHE A 81 21.07 -10.91 -31.78
C PHE A 81 20.91 -10.62 -30.29
N ILE A 82 21.99 -10.66 -29.50
CA ILE A 82 22.01 -10.29 -28.09
C ILE A 82 21.65 -8.81 -27.94
N PHE A 83 22.23 -7.92 -28.76
CA PHE A 83 21.89 -6.50 -28.74
C PHE A 83 20.44 -6.24 -29.18
N LEU A 84 19.90 -6.98 -30.16
CA LEU A 84 18.49 -6.92 -30.55
C LEU A 84 17.55 -7.54 -29.49
N LEU A 85 17.99 -8.54 -28.74
CA LEU A 85 17.28 -9.10 -27.58
C LEU A 85 17.24 -8.10 -26.44
N GLU A 86 18.36 -7.43 -26.12
CA GLU A 86 18.41 -6.36 -25.13
C GLU A 86 17.66 -5.10 -25.59
N LEU A 87 17.65 -4.77 -26.88
CA LEU A 87 16.82 -3.69 -27.42
C LEU A 87 15.34 -4.06 -27.42
N LYS A 88 14.95 -5.30 -27.72
CA LYS A 88 13.57 -5.78 -27.52
C LYS A 88 13.20 -5.79 -26.04
N ARG A 89 14.11 -6.21 -25.16
CA ARG A 89 13.91 -6.20 -23.70
C ARG A 89 13.78 -4.77 -23.19
N CYS A 90 14.56 -3.82 -23.69
CA CYS A 90 14.44 -2.39 -23.39
C CYS A 90 13.18 -1.75 -23.99
N SER A 91 12.77 -2.12 -25.20
CA SER A 91 11.56 -1.62 -25.85
C SER A 91 10.30 -2.13 -25.15
N MET A 92 10.25 -3.43 -24.87
CA MET A 92 9.20 -4.07 -24.08
C MET A 92 9.20 -3.58 -22.63
N ALA A 93 10.38 -3.34 -22.02
CA ALA A 93 10.48 -2.73 -20.70
C ALA A 93 10.05 -1.26 -20.70
N ARG A 94 10.29 -0.46 -21.76
CA ARG A 94 9.74 0.90 -21.88
C ARG A 94 8.22 0.89 -22.00
N GLY A 95 7.66 0.00 -22.83
CA GLY A 95 6.21 -0.20 -22.94
C GLY A 95 5.60 -0.68 -21.62
N CYS A 96 6.28 -1.59 -20.92
CA CYS A 96 5.88 -2.09 -19.60
C CYS A 96 6.01 -1.02 -18.51
N LEU A 97 7.08 -0.20 -18.49
CA LEU A 97 7.21 0.96 -17.59
C LEU A 97 6.09 1.96 -17.80
N GLN A 98 5.78 2.29 -19.06
CA GLN A 98 4.68 3.21 -19.39
C GLN A 98 3.33 2.60 -18.97
N GLY A 99 3.15 1.30 -19.15
CA GLY A 99 2.00 0.54 -18.63
C GLY A 99 1.91 0.60 -17.11
N VAL A 100 2.99 0.32 -16.38
CA VAL A 100 3.08 0.41 -14.91
C VAL A 100 2.81 1.83 -14.42
N LYS A 101 3.29 2.87 -15.12
CA LYS A 101 2.99 4.28 -14.81
C LYS A 101 1.51 4.59 -14.95
N TYR A 102 0.86 4.17 -16.05
CA TYR A 102 -0.58 4.37 -16.23
C TYR A 102 -1.42 3.52 -15.27
N LEU A 103 -1.03 2.28 -14.99
CA LEU A 103 -1.69 1.41 -14.00
C LEU A 103 -1.57 2.01 -12.58
N MET A 104 -0.37 2.43 -12.16
CA MET A 104 -0.15 3.09 -10.88
C MET A 104 -1.01 4.36 -10.76
N PHE A 105 -1.08 5.19 -11.81
CA PHE A 105 -1.96 6.36 -11.82
C PHE A 105 -3.44 5.95 -11.72
N ALA A 106 -3.90 4.98 -12.50
CA ALA A 106 -5.29 4.53 -12.50
C ALA A 106 -5.72 3.92 -11.16
N PHE A 107 -4.90 3.06 -10.54
CA PHE A 107 -5.19 2.51 -9.21
C PHE A 107 -5.23 3.62 -8.14
N ASN A 108 -4.29 4.57 -8.15
CA ASN A 108 -4.32 5.69 -7.22
C ASN A 108 -5.52 6.63 -7.46
N LEU A 109 -5.98 6.78 -8.70
CA LEU A 109 -7.17 7.56 -9.03
C LEU A 109 -8.45 6.87 -8.52
N LEU A 110 -8.53 5.54 -8.60
CA LEU A 110 -9.62 4.76 -8.01
C LEU A 110 -9.62 4.89 -6.48
N PHE A 111 -8.46 4.83 -5.82
CA PHE A 111 -8.36 5.09 -4.37
C PHE A 111 -8.74 6.54 -4.00
N TRP A 112 -8.33 7.53 -4.80
CA TRP A 112 -8.72 8.92 -4.58
C TRP A 112 -10.25 9.11 -4.69
N LEU A 113 -10.87 8.61 -5.76
CA LEU A 113 -12.33 8.64 -5.95
C LEU A 113 -13.07 7.87 -4.85
N GLY A 114 -12.56 6.70 -4.45
CA GLY A 114 -13.09 5.93 -3.33
C GLY A 114 -13.02 6.69 -2.00
N GLY A 115 -11.88 7.34 -1.73
CA GLY A 115 -11.70 8.22 -0.57
C GLY A 115 -12.70 9.39 -0.56
N CYS A 116 -12.90 10.05 -1.71
CA CYS A 116 -13.94 11.08 -1.86
C CYS A 116 -15.36 10.54 -1.61
N GLY A 117 -15.67 9.32 -2.07
CA GLY A 117 -16.95 8.66 -1.84
C GLY A 117 -17.18 8.33 -0.36
N ILE A 118 -16.20 7.71 0.30
CA ILE A 118 -16.22 7.37 1.74
C ILE A 118 -16.36 8.65 2.58
N LEU A 119 -15.60 9.71 2.25
CA LEU A 119 -15.70 11.01 2.89
C LEU A 119 -17.07 11.65 2.69
N GLY A 120 -17.64 11.58 1.49
CA GLY A 120 -18.99 12.07 1.18
C GLY A 120 -20.07 11.36 1.99
N VAL A 121 -19.99 10.02 2.13
CA VAL A 121 -20.89 9.23 2.97
C VAL A 121 -20.71 9.57 4.46
N GLY A 122 -19.46 9.74 4.91
CA GLY A 122 -19.16 10.16 6.29
C GLY A 122 -19.74 11.53 6.64
N ILE A 123 -19.59 12.53 5.75
CA ILE A 123 -20.18 13.87 5.89
C ILE A 123 -21.71 13.80 5.85
N TRP A 124 -22.27 13.01 4.93
CA TRP A 124 -23.73 12.81 4.85
C TRP A 124 -24.30 12.22 6.15
N LEU A 125 -23.64 11.21 6.71
CA LEU A 125 -24.03 10.62 7.99
C LEU A 125 -23.90 11.63 9.15
N ALA A 126 -22.81 12.39 9.23
CA ALA A 126 -22.65 13.43 10.26
C ALA A 126 -23.70 14.56 10.13
N ALA A 127 -24.13 14.89 8.91
CA ALA A 127 -25.16 15.90 8.66
C ALA A 127 -26.59 15.38 8.94
N THR A 128 -26.88 14.11 8.66
CA THR A 128 -28.24 13.53 8.79
C THR A 128 -28.52 12.89 10.15
N GLN A 129 -27.52 12.25 10.77
CA GLN A 129 -27.60 11.66 12.11
C GLN A 129 -27.16 12.65 13.21
N GLY A 130 -26.74 13.86 12.82
CA GLY A 130 -25.96 14.76 13.67
C GLY A 130 -24.56 14.22 13.98
N ASN A 131 -23.79 14.96 14.79
CA ASN A 131 -22.40 14.64 15.16
C ASN A 131 -22.23 13.38 16.04
N PHE A 132 -23.28 12.56 16.21
CA PHE A 132 -23.53 11.80 17.44
C PHE A 132 -23.87 10.33 17.22
N ALA A 133 -23.45 9.75 16.09
CA ALA A 133 -23.44 8.29 15.86
C ALA A 133 -22.24 7.62 16.59
N THR A 134 -22.07 7.93 17.87
CA THR A 134 -20.97 7.50 18.74
C THR A 134 -20.91 5.97 18.85
N LEU A 135 -19.80 5.35 18.44
CA LEU A 135 -19.57 3.90 18.59
C LEU A 135 -18.98 3.54 19.95
N SER A 136 -18.28 4.48 20.60
CA SER A 136 -17.59 4.27 21.87
C SER A 136 -17.99 5.32 22.89
N ALA A 137 -18.60 4.91 24.00
CA ALA A 137 -18.94 5.84 25.08
C ALA A 137 -17.72 6.31 25.89
N SER A 138 -16.64 5.52 25.91
CA SER A 138 -15.34 5.95 26.44
C SER A 138 -14.68 7.04 25.58
N PHE A 139 -15.07 7.17 24.30
CA PHE A 139 -14.53 8.15 23.36
C PHE A 139 -15.65 8.74 22.47
N PRO A 140 -16.40 9.77 22.92
CA PRO A 140 -17.51 10.35 22.16
C PRO A 140 -17.11 10.85 20.75
N SER A 141 -15.83 11.19 20.55
CA SER A 141 -15.27 11.54 19.23
C SER A 141 -15.23 10.37 18.23
N LEU A 142 -15.25 9.11 18.67
CA LEU A 142 -15.27 7.92 17.82
C LEU A 142 -16.71 7.56 17.40
N SER A 143 -17.30 8.46 16.61
CA SER A 143 -18.54 8.21 15.87
C SER A 143 -18.25 7.43 14.58
N ALA A 144 -19.20 6.58 14.14
CA ALA A 144 -19.11 5.88 12.86
C ALA A 144 -18.91 6.84 11.68
N ALA A 145 -19.62 7.97 11.71
CA ALA A 145 -19.45 9.05 10.73
C ALA A 145 -18.05 9.67 10.80
N ASN A 146 -17.51 9.88 12.01
CA ASN A 146 -16.17 10.45 12.19
C ASN A 146 -15.08 9.49 11.70
N LEU A 147 -15.22 8.18 11.91
CA LEU A 147 -14.30 7.19 11.35
C LEU A 147 -14.33 7.20 9.81
N LEU A 148 -15.51 7.29 9.20
CA LEU A 148 -15.64 7.42 7.74
C LEU A 148 -15.05 8.74 7.22
N ILE A 149 -15.23 9.85 7.93
CA ILE A 149 -14.62 11.15 7.57
C ILE A 149 -13.08 11.07 7.65
N VAL A 150 -12.53 10.54 8.75
CA VAL A 150 -11.08 10.43 8.95
C VAL A 150 -10.45 9.48 7.92
N THR A 151 -10.97 8.26 7.80
CA THR A 151 -10.46 7.26 6.84
C THR A 151 -10.66 7.71 5.39
N GLY A 152 -11.81 8.30 5.05
CA GLY A 152 -12.07 8.84 3.71
C GLY A 152 -11.10 9.97 3.35
N THR A 153 -10.86 10.91 4.27
CA THR A 153 -9.88 12.00 4.09
C THR A 153 -8.46 11.45 3.93
N PHE A 154 -8.07 10.46 4.73
CA PHE A 154 -6.75 9.85 4.71
C PHE A 154 -6.49 9.04 3.43
N VAL A 155 -7.45 8.22 2.99
CA VAL A 155 -7.39 7.47 1.72
C VAL A 155 -7.38 8.43 0.53
N MET A 156 -8.19 9.50 0.55
CA MET A 156 -8.16 10.56 -0.44
C MET A 156 -6.79 11.25 -0.51
N ALA A 157 -6.19 11.60 0.63
CA ALA A 157 -4.87 12.23 0.66
C ALA A 157 -3.76 11.31 0.12
N ILE A 158 -3.76 10.03 0.49
CA ILE A 158 -2.79 9.04 -0.02
C ILE A 158 -2.97 8.83 -1.54
N GLY A 159 -4.19 8.63 -2.02
CA GLY A 159 -4.47 8.49 -3.46
C GLY A 159 -4.07 9.72 -4.27
N PHE A 160 -4.29 10.92 -3.73
CA PHE A 160 -3.85 12.18 -4.35
C PHE A 160 -2.32 12.30 -4.43
N MET A 161 -1.61 11.97 -3.34
CA MET A 161 -0.14 11.93 -3.34
C MET A 161 0.42 10.89 -4.32
N GLY A 162 -0.19 9.70 -4.39
CA GLY A 162 0.18 8.67 -5.37
C GLY A 162 -0.06 9.12 -6.81
N CYS A 163 -1.18 9.78 -7.10
CA CYS A 163 -1.49 10.36 -8.41
C CYS A 163 -0.47 11.44 -8.83
N ILE A 164 -0.19 12.41 -7.96
CA ILE A 164 0.77 13.48 -8.28
C ILE A 164 2.19 12.91 -8.37
N GLY A 165 2.57 11.97 -7.51
CA GLY A 165 3.84 11.25 -7.62
C GLY A 165 3.99 10.59 -8.99
N ALA A 166 3.02 9.77 -9.41
CA ALA A 166 3.04 9.08 -10.70
C ALA A 166 3.06 10.05 -11.91
N ILE A 167 2.37 11.20 -11.85
CA ILE A 167 2.37 12.19 -12.93
C ILE A 167 3.67 13.01 -12.98
N LYS A 168 4.11 13.54 -11.84
CA LYS A 168 5.23 14.49 -11.74
C LYS A 168 6.60 13.82 -11.65
N GLU A 169 6.65 12.50 -11.46
CA GLU A 169 7.88 11.72 -11.26
C GLU A 169 8.76 12.27 -10.13
N ASN A 170 8.15 12.95 -9.14
CA ASN A 170 8.89 13.58 -8.04
C ASN A 170 9.27 12.52 -6.99
N LYS A 171 10.57 12.18 -6.94
CA LYS A 171 11.20 11.27 -5.97
C LYS A 171 10.67 11.42 -4.54
N CYS A 172 10.53 12.66 -4.06
CA CYS A 172 10.07 12.94 -2.70
C CYS A 172 8.61 12.49 -2.51
N LEU A 173 7.72 12.79 -3.46
CA LEU A 173 6.31 12.38 -3.39
C LEU A 173 6.14 10.86 -3.53
N LEU A 174 6.92 10.19 -4.41
CA LEU A 174 6.91 8.72 -4.48
C LEU A 174 7.39 8.08 -3.17
N LEU A 175 8.44 8.62 -2.56
CA LEU A 175 8.97 8.12 -1.29
C LEU A 175 7.99 8.36 -0.13
N THR A 176 7.36 9.54 -0.06
CA THR A 176 6.30 9.83 0.92
C THR A 176 5.12 8.87 0.75
N PHE A 177 4.66 8.65 -0.48
CA PHE A 177 3.58 7.70 -0.77
C PHE A 177 3.95 6.26 -0.35
N PHE A 178 5.17 5.80 -0.64
CA PHE A 178 5.68 4.49 -0.20
C PHE A 178 5.71 4.39 1.33
N VAL A 179 6.25 5.38 2.04
CA VAL A 179 6.31 5.39 3.51
C VAL A 179 4.91 5.40 4.13
N MET A 180 3.97 6.18 3.58
CA MET A 180 2.59 6.20 4.06
C MET A 180 1.90 4.84 3.88
N LEU A 181 2.03 4.19 2.72
CA LEU A 181 1.50 2.83 2.53
C LEU A 181 2.16 1.80 3.46
N LEU A 182 3.46 1.93 3.72
CA LEU A 182 4.18 1.00 4.61
C LEU A 182 3.72 1.14 6.06
N LEU A 183 3.47 2.38 6.52
CA LEU A 183 2.92 2.64 7.85
C LEU A 183 1.49 2.11 8.00
N VAL A 184 0.66 2.21 6.96
CA VAL A 184 -0.69 1.61 6.93
C VAL A 184 -0.62 0.08 7.02
N PHE A 185 0.21 -0.56 6.19
CA PHE A 185 0.39 -2.01 6.19
C PHE A 185 0.87 -2.53 7.56
N LEU A 186 1.81 -1.83 8.21
CA LEU A 186 2.30 -2.16 9.55
C LEU A 186 1.23 -1.94 10.62
N LEU A 187 0.40 -0.90 10.50
CA LEU A 187 -0.71 -0.64 11.40
C LEU A 187 -1.80 -1.72 11.28
N GLU A 188 -2.21 -2.09 10.07
CA GLU A 188 -3.17 -3.16 9.81
C GLU A 188 -2.67 -4.52 10.33
N ALA A 189 -1.41 -4.86 10.05
CA ALA A 189 -0.78 -6.07 10.60
C ALA A 189 -0.76 -6.06 12.13
N THR A 190 -0.47 -4.91 12.75
CA THR A 190 -0.49 -4.76 14.22
C THR A 190 -1.90 -4.93 14.78
N ILE A 191 -2.91 -4.32 14.16
CA ILE A 191 -4.32 -4.44 14.57
C ILE A 191 -4.78 -5.90 14.45
N ALA A 192 -4.48 -6.57 13.34
CA ALA A 192 -4.82 -7.98 13.14
C ALA A 192 -4.15 -8.89 14.19
N ILE A 193 -2.85 -8.72 14.44
CA ILE A 193 -2.12 -9.49 15.47
C ILE A 193 -2.71 -9.24 16.86
N LEU A 194 -3.00 -7.98 17.23
CA LEU A 194 -3.62 -7.65 18.52
C LEU A 194 -5.02 -8.24 18.65
N PHE A 195 -5.82 -8.23 17.58
CA PHE A 195 -7.16 -8.82 17.56
C PHE A 195 -7.13 -10.31 17.88
N PHE A 196 -6.29 -11.09 17.17
CA PHE A 196 -6.17 -12.54 17.41
C PHE A 196 -5.45 -12.89 18.72
N ALA A 197 -4.47 -12.08 19.16
CA ALA A 197 -3.69 -12.38 20.37
C ALA A 197 -4.42 -12.01 21.68
N TYR A 198 -5.41 -11.13 21.63
CA TYR A 198 -6.09 -10.61 22.83
C TYR A 198 -7.62 -10.65 22.76
N THR A 199 -8.21 -11.56 21.96
CA THR A 199 -9.66 -11.72 21.77
C THR A 199 -10.44 -11.69 23.11
N ASP A 200 -10.04 -12.47 24.11
CA ASP A 200 -10.70 -12.52 25.44
C ASP A 200 -10.72 -11.19 26.20
N LYS A 201 -9.75 -10.31 25.94
CA LYS A 201 -9.68 -8.97 26.54
C LYS A 201 -10.52 -8.00 25.73
N ILE A 202 -10.43 -8.07 24.41
CA ILE A 202 -11.20 -7.24 23.48
C ILE A 202 -12.70 -7.47 23.68
N ASP A 203 -13.14 -8.72 23.84
CA ASP A 203 -14.53 -9.08 24.17
C ASP A 203 -15.03 -8.35 25.42
N ARG A 204 -14.24 -8.36 26.50
CA ARG A 204 -14.60 -7.71 27.77
C ARG A 204 -14.63 -6.19 27.65
N TYR A 205 -13.65 -5.60 26.97
CA TYR A 205 -13.62 -4.15 26.75
C TYR A 205 -14.77 -3.68 25.87
N ALA A 206 -15.10 -4.42 24.81
CA ALA A 206 -16.23 -4.13 23.92
C ALA A 206 -17.57 -4.20 24.67
N GLN A 207 -17.82 -5.26 25.46
CA GLN A 207 -19.02 -5.34 26.29
C GLN A 207 -19.11 -4.20 27.31
N GLN A 208 -18.01 -3.86 27.99
CA GLN A 208 -17.99 -2.75 28.95
C GLN A 208 -18.27 -1.40 28.29
N ASP A 209 -17.73 -1.15 27.10
CA ASP A 209 -17.92 0.12 26.40
C ASP A 209 -19.31 0.25 25.77
N LEU A 210 -19.90 -0.85 25.28
CA LEU A 210 -21.29 -0.91 24.85
C LEU A 210 -22.25 -0.67 26.03
N LYS A 211 -21.96 -1.20 27.23
CA LYS A 211 -22.77 -0.91 28.43
C LYS A 211 -22.67 0.55 28.88
N LYS A 212 -21.51 1.20 28.73
CA LYS A 212 -21.41 2.66 28.88
C LYS A 212 -22.24 3.39 27.82
N GLY A 213 -22.30 2.88 26.59
CA GLY A 213 -23.14 3.42 25.51
C GLY A 213 -24.63 3.35 25.80
N LEU A 214 -25.08 2.33 26.54
CA LEU A 214 -26.45 2.21 27.02
C LEU A 214 -26.87 3.41 27.89
N HIS A 215 -25.99 3.93 28.76
CA HIS A 215 -26.27 5.12 29.59
C HIS A 215 -26.32 6.45 28.81
N LEU A 216 -25.89 6.47 27.53
CA LEU A 216 -25.98 7.64 26.65
C LEU A 216 -27.20 7.58 25.71
N TYR A 217 -27.93 6.46 25.68
CA TYR A 217 -29.16 6.30 24.90
C TYR A 217 -30.24 7.30 25.34
N ASP A 218 -30.98 7.86 24.37
CA ASP A 218 -32.06 8.86 24.59
C ASP A 218 -31.61 10.15 25.30
N THR A 219 -30.30 10.40 25.44
CA THR A 219 -29.77 11.64 26.04
C THR A 219 -29.69 12.77 25.00
N PRO A 220 -29.92 14.04 25.40
CA PRO A 220 -29.89 15.17 24.49
C PRO A 220 -28.49 15.34 23.87
N GLY A 221 -28.41 15.19 22.55
CA GLY A 221 -27.14 15.18 21.82
C GLY A 221 -26.53 13.79 21.59
N ASN A 222 -27.27 12.69 21.78
CA ASN A 222 -26.82 11.34 21.40
C ASN A 222 -27.80 10.61 20.45
N VAL A 223 -28.52 11.37 19.61
CA VAL A 223 -29.56 10.83 18.71
C VAL A 223 -29.05 9.77 17.71
N GLY A 224 -27.83 9.92 17.19
CA GLY A 224 -27.24 8.93 16.28
C GLY A 224 -26.92 7.60 16.96
N LEU A 225 -26.47 7.63 18.22
CA LEU A 225 -26.25 6.44 19.07
C LEU A 225 -27.59 5.77 19.41
N THR A 226 -28.62 6.55 19.73
CA THR A 226 -30.00 6.05 19.96
C THR A 226 -30.55 5.34 18.71
N ASN A 227 -30.32 5.91 17.53
CA ASN A 227 -30.71 5.30 16.25
C ASN A 227 -29.89 4.02 15.96
N ALA A 228 -28.56 4.06 16.14
CA ALA A 228 -27.69 2.89 15.95
C ALA A 228 -28.08 1.71 16.87
N TRP A 229 -28.39 1.98 18.14
CA TRP A 229 -28.92 0.96 19.06
C TRP A 229 -30.26 0.39 18.60
N SER A 230 -31.15 1.23 18.09
CA SER A 230 -32.46 0.80 17.58
C SER A 230 -32.31 -0.12 16.37
N ILE A 231 -31.47 0.25 15.40
CA ILE A 231 -31.17 -0.56 14.19
C ILE A 231 -30.56 -1.92 14.58
N ILE A 232 -29.57 -1.94 15.49
CA ILE A 232 -28.94 -3.19 15.93
C ILE A 232 -29.97 -4.12 16.59
N GLN A 233 -30.88 -3.58 17.41
CA GLN A 233 -31.90 -4.38 18.10
C GLN A 233 -32.96 -4.93 17.13
N THR A 234 -33.40 -4.15 16.13
CA THR A 234 -34.37 -4.61 15.13
C THR A 234 -33.78 -5.63 14.16
N ASP A 235 -32.56 -5.39 13.68
CA ASP A 235 -31.94 -6.19 12.61
C ASP A 235 -31.43 -7.52 13.15
N PHE A 236 -30.79 -7.53 14.32
CA PHE A 236 -30.30 -8.74 14.99
C PHE A 236 -31.30 -9.36 15.97
N ARG A 237 -32.50 -8.78 16.12
CA ARG A 237 -33.61 -9.30 16.96
C ARG A 237 -33.16 -9.63 18.38
N CYS A 238 -32.55 -8.64 19.01
CA CYS A 238 -31.82 -8.76 20.27
C CYS A 238 -32.16 -7.60 21.22
N CYS A 239 -31.83 -7.74 22.51
CA CYS A 239 -32.01 -6.66 23.48
C CYS A 239 -30.88 -6.61 24.52
N GLY A 240 -30.35 -5.40 24.74
CA GLY A 240 -29.24 -5.15 25.68
C GLY A 240 -27.90 -5.71 25.19
N VAL A 241 -26.84 -5.50 25.97
CA VAL A 241 -25.49 -5.92 25.59
C VAL A 241 -25.29 -7.40 25.90
N SER A 242 -25.51 -7.74 27.18
CA SER A 242 -25.40 -9.09 27.74
C SER A 242 -26.76 -9.68 28.13
N ASN A 243 -27.77 -8.83 28.37
CA ASN A 243 -29.15 -9.24 28.64
C ASN A 243 -30.10 -8.04 28.48
N TYR A 244 -31.40 -8.28 28.24
CA TYR A 244 -32.42 -7.21 28.18
C TYR A 244 -32.49 -6.39 29.49
N THR A 245 -32.13 -7.01 30.62
CA THR A 245 -32.07 -6.37 31.94
C THR A 245 -31.03 -5.24 32.04
N ASP A 246 -30.06 -5.16 31.12
CA ASP A 246 -29.09 -4.05 31.07
C ASP A 246 -29.81 -2.68 30.94
N TRP A 247 -30.99 -2.64 30.30
CA TRP A 247 -31.80 -1.43 30.18
C TRP A 247 -32.46 -0.98 31.50
N PHE A 248 -32.61 -1.87 32.48
CA PHE A 248 -33.23 -1.52 33.75
C PHE A 248 -32.33 -0.60 34.59
N GLU A 249 -31.01 -0.77 34.48
CA GLU A 249 -30.01 0.11 35.10
C GLU A 249 -29.93 1.49 34.41
N VAL A 250 -30.20 1.55 33.10
CA VAL A 250 -30.28 2.81 32.34
C VAL A 250 -31.51 3.62 32.74
N TYR A 251 -32.69 2.99 32.75
CA TYR A 251 -33.95 3.69 32.98
C TYR A 251 -34.42 3.74 34.44
N ASN A 252 -33.71 3.07 35.36
CA ASN A 252 -34.11 2.91 36.78
C ASN A 252 -35.53 2.34 36.95
N ALA A 253 -35.97 1.53 35.98
CA ALA A 253 -37.32 0.97 35.89
C ALA A 253 -37.28 -0.33 35.08
N THR A 254 -38.26 -1.21 35.26
CA THR A 254 -38.40 -2.46 34.49
C THR A 254 -38.95 -2.21 33.08
N ARG A 255 -38.24 -1.38 32.29
CA ARG A 255 -38.60 -1.05 30.90
C ARG A 255 -37.42 -1.29 29.95
N VAL A 256 -37.73 -1.53 28.68
CA VAL A 256 -36.76 -1.57 27.56
C VAL A 256 -37.14 -0.51 26.51
N PRO A 257 -36.27 -0.17 25.54
CA PRO A 257 -36.67 0.58 24.36
C PRO A 257 -37.68 -0.22 23.51
N ASP A 258 -38.59 0.46 22.78
CA ASP A 258 -39.57 -0.24 21.92
C ASP A 258 -38.91 -1.03 20.76
N SER A 259 -37.68 -0.69 20.38
CA SER A 259 -36.82 -1.46 19.46
C SER A 259 -36.42 -2.85 19.99
N CYS A 260 -36.55 -3.12 21.29
CA CYS A 260 -36.39 -4.46 21.87
C CYS A 260 -37.64 -5.36 21.76
N CYS A 261 -38.75 -4.88 21.19
CA CYS A 261 -39.99 -5.67 21.13
C CYS A 261 -40.02 -6.70 19.99
N LEU A 262 -40.68 -7.84 20.24
CA LEU A 262 -40.86 -8.93 19.27
C LEU A 262 -41.66 -8.48 18.03
N GLU A 263 -42.64 -7.61 18.25
CA GLU A 263 -43.52 -7.02 17.26
C GLU A 263 -43.63 -5.51 17.58
N PHE A 264 -43.44 -4.66 16.59
CA PHE A 264 -43.32 -3.22 16.81
C PHE A 264 -44.68 -2.60 17.15
N SER A 265 -44.79 -2.06 18.35
CA SER A 265 -45.96 -1.34 18.86
C SER A 265 -45.52 -0.26 19.85
N GLU A 266 -46.16 0.90 19.82
CA GLU A 266 -45.82 2.02 20.70
C GLU A 266 -45.92 1.61 22.18
N SER A 267 -44.91 1.96 22.98
CA SER A 267 -44.86 1.70 24.42
C SER A 267 -44.92 0.23 24.85
N CYS A 268 -44.62 -0.72 23.95
CA CYS A 268 -44.45 -2.14 24.29
C CYS A 268 -43.31 -2.37 25.31
N GLY A 269 -42.26 -1.56 25.25
CA GLY A 269 -41.13 -1.59 26.19
C GLY A 269 -41.51 -1.23 27.63
N LEU A 270 -42.69 -0.63 27.86
CA LEU A 270 -43.21 -0.23 29.17
C LEU A 270 -44.24 -1.21 29.77
N HIS A 271 -45.08 -1.83 28.94
CA HIS A 271 -46.31 -2.49 29.42
C HIS A 271 -46.36 -4.02 29.25
N ALA A 272 -45.43 -4.62 28.52
CA ALA A 272 -45.50 -6.05 28.15
C ALA A 272 -44.22 -6.84 28.51
N PRO A 273 -43.94 -7.08 29.81
CA PRO A 273 -42.79 -7.85 30.28
C PRO A 273 -42.92 -9.35 29.92
N GLY A 274 -42.63 -9.65 28.65
CA GLY A 274 -42.82 -10.96 28.03
C GLY A 274 -42.70 -10.93 26.50
N THR A 275 -42.97 -9.79 25.86
CA THR A 275 -42.91 -9.61 24.39
C THR A 275 -41.63 -8.91 23.92
N TRP A 276 -40.51 -9.17 24.59
CA TRP A 276 -39.20 -8.57 24.28
C TRP A 276 -38.20 -9.64 23.81
N TRP A 277 -37.23 -9.24 22.97
CA TRP A 277 -36.12 -10.10 22.60
C TRP A 277 -35.27 -10.47 23.81
N LYS A 278 -35.03 -11.78 24.00
CA LYS A 278 -34.19 -12.32 25.10
C LYS A 278 -32.75 -12.64 24.65
N ALA A 279 -32.46 -12.52 23.36
CA ALA A 279 -31.12 -12.72 22.82
C ALA A 279 -30.24 -11.49 23.12
N PRO A 280 -29.01 -11.66 23.65
CA PRO A 280 -28.10 -10.54 23.88
C PRO A 280 -27.49 -10.04 22.57
N CYS A 281 -27.47 -8.73 22.33
CA CYS A 281 -26.97 -8.20 21.06
C CYS A 281 -25.48 -8.48 20.86
N TYR A 282 -24.66 -8.49 21.92
CA TYR A 282 -23.22 -8.74 21.78
C TYR A 282 -22.93 -10.12 21.18
N GLU A 283 -23.47 -11.18 21.80
CA GLU A 283 -23.18 -12.54 21.35
C GLU A 283 -23.86 -12.85 20.02
N THR A 284 -25.03 -12.25 19.74
CA THR A 284 -25.71 -12.41 18.43
C THR A 284 -24.88 -11.81 17.29
N VAL A 285 -24.36 -10.59 17.47
CA VAL A 285 -23.46 -9.95 16.47
C VAL A 285 -22.13 -10.71 16.36
N LYS A 286 -21.60 -11.24 17.47
CA LYS A 286 -20.37 -12.05 17.48
C LYS A 286 -20.53 -13.38 16.76
N ILE A 287 -21.65 -14.09 16.93
CA ILE A 287 -21.97 -15.31 16.18
C ILE A 287 -22.07 -14.99 14.68
N TRP A 288 -22.81 -13.94 14.30
CA TRP A 288 -22.89 -13.48 12.91
C TRP A 288 -21.51 -13.14 12.33
N LEU A 289 -20.63 -12.49 13.11
CA LEU A 289 -19.26 -12.20 12.71
C LEU A 289 -18.41 -13.47 12.56
N GLN A 290 -18.62 -14.49 13.37
CA GLN A 290 -17.94 -15.79 13.25
C GLN A 290 -18.39 -16.54 11.99
N GLU A 291 -19.69 -16.56 11.68
CA GLU A 291 -20.23 -17.13 10.44
C GLU A 291 -19.69 -16.41 9.20
N ASN A 292 -19.56 -15.08 9.25
CA ASN A 292 -19.08 -14.26 8.15
C ASN A 292 -17.55 -14.02 8.18
N LEU A 293 -16.81 -14.66 9.10
CA LEU A 293 -15.37 -14.43 9.30
C LEU A 293 -14.54 -14.75 8.05
N LEU A 294 -14.98 -15.72 7.24
CA LEU A 294 -14.38 -16.04 5.94
C LEU A 294 -14.40 -14.82 5.00
N ALA A 295 -15.53 -14.12 4.90
CA ALA A 295 -15.66 -12.95 4.04
C ALA A 295 -14.78 -11.80 4.52
N VAL A 296 -14.79 -11.52 5.83
CA VAL A 296 -13.93 -10.50 6.45
C VAL A 296 -12.44 -10.81 6.21
N GLY A 297 -12.03 -12.08 6.38
CA GLY A 297 -10.67 -12.54 6.11
C GLY A 297 -10.26 -12.39 4.63
N VAL A 298 -11.16 -12.67 3.69
CA VAL A 298 -10.93 -12.46 2.25
C VAL A 298 -10.77 -10.96 1.94
N PHE A 299 -11.63 -10.09 2.46
CA PHE A 299 -11.49 -8.64 2.28
C PHE A 299 -10.16 -8.11 2.87
N GLY A 300 -9.75 -8.58 4.04
CA GLY A 300 -8.45 -8.25 4.64
C GLY A 300 -7.28 -8.71 3.77
N LEU A 301 -7.30 -9.96 3.29
CA LEU A 301 -6.26 -10.50 2.41
C LEU A 301 -6.16 -9.73 1.08
N CYS A 302 -7.30 -9.42 0.45
CA CYS A 302 -7.34 -8.59 -0.76
C CYS A 302 -6.75 -7.19 -0.52
N THR A 303 -7.05 -6.57 0.62
CA THR A 303 -6.52 -5.26 1.00
C THR A 303 -5.00 -5.29 1.16
N ALA A 304 -4.48 -6.26 1.92
CA ALA A 304 -3.04 -6.46 2.10
C ALA A 304 -2.30 -6.73 0.77
N LEU A 305 -2.86 -7.55 -0.12
CA LEU A 305 -2.30 -7.82 -1.44
C LEU A 305 -2.21 -6.56 -2.31
N VAL A 306 -3.25 -5.72 -2.31
CA VAL A 306 -3.25 -4.47 -3.09
C VAL A 306 -2.26 -3.45 -2.51
N GLN A 307 -2.07 -3.40 -1.19
CA GLN A 307 -1.01 -2.58 -0.56
C GLN A 307 0.39 -3.05 -0.94
N ILE A 308 0.66 -4.36 -0.94
CA ILE A 308 1.95 -4.94 -1.36
C ILE A 308 2.24 -4.61 -2.83
N LEU A 309 1.23 -4.67 -3.71
CA LEU A 309 1.35 -4.22 -5.10
C LEU A 309 1.63 -2.71 -5.18
N GLY A 310 0.93 -1.88 -4.41
CA GLY A 310 1.15 -0.43 -4.33
C GLY A 310 2.57 -0.06 -3.89
N LEU A 311 3.08 -0.71 -2.85
CA LEU A 311 4.47 -0.58 -2.38
C LEU A 311 5.48 -1.00 -3.46
N THR A 312 5.21 -2.10 -4.16
CA THR A 312 6.06 -2.60 -5.25
C THR A 312 6.10 -1.63 -6.43
N PHE A 313 4.96 -1.08 -6.85
CA PHE A 313 4.89 -0.09 -7.93
C PHE A 313 5.53 1.25 -7.52
N ALA A 314 5.32 1.71 -6.29
CA ALA A 314 5.96 2.93 -5.78
C ALA A 314 7.49 2.81 -5.75
N MET A 315 8.02 1.71 -5.21
CA MET A 315 9.47 1.50 -5.11
C MET A 315 10.12 1.25 -6.47
N THR A 316 9.47 0.50 -7.37
CA THR A 316 9.99 0.31 -8.74
C THR A 316 10.01 1.63 -9.52
N MET A 317 8.94 2.42 -9.49
CA MET A 317 8.92 3.76 -10.12
C MET A 317 9.98 4.69 -9.50
N TYR A 318 10.12 4.73 -8.17
CA TYR A 318 11.17 5.51 -7.49
C TYR A 318 12.57 5.11 -7.97
N CYS A 319 12.87 3.81 -8.07
CA CYS A 319 14.15 3.33 -8.59
C CYS A 319 14.39 3.71 -10.06
N GLN A 320 13.36 3.78 -10.90
CA GLN A 320 13.52 4.21 -12.31
C GLN A 320 13.80 5.72 -12.40
N VAL A 321 13.09 6.55 -11.63
CA VAL A 321 13.34 8.00 -11.56
C VAL A 321 14.73 8.30 -11.01
N VAL A 322 15.19 7.59 -9.97
CA VAL A 322 16.56 7.72 -9.46
C VAL A 322 17.60 7.37 -10.52
N LYS A 323 17.38 6.31 -11.31
CA LYS A 323 18.28 5.95 -12.43
C LYS A 323 18.27 7.00 -13.55
N ALA A 324 17.10 7.51 -13.94
CA ALA A 324 16.99 8.53 -14.98
C ALA A 324 17.86 9.76 -14.65
N ASP A 325 17.68 10.35 -13.46
CA ASP A 325 18.46 11.49 -12.99
C ASP A 325 19.97 11.20 -12.83
N THR A 326 20.36 9.93 -12.67
CA THR A 326 21.78 9.53 -12.48
C THR A 326 22.48 9.22 -13.81
N TYR A 327 21.74 8.92 -14.88
CA TYR A 327 22.29 8.60 -16.21
C TYR A 327 21.98 9.65 -17.28
N CYS A 328 21.28 10.74 -16.94
CA CYS A 328 20.91 11.83 -17.85
C CYS A 328 21.23 13.23 -17.30
N ALA A 329 22.14 13.31 -16.31
CA ALA A 329 22.76 14.52 -15.78
C ALA A 329 24.27 14.50 -16.06
#